data_AF-A0AAD3M167-F1
#
_entry.id   AF-A0AAD3M167-F1
#
_cell.length_a   1.000
_cell.length_b   1.000
_cell.length_c   1.000
_cell.angle_alpha   90.00
_cell.angle_beta   90.00
_cell.angle_gamma   90.00
#
_symmetry.space_group_name_H-M   'P 1'
#
loop_
_entity.id
_entity.type
_entity.pdbx_description
1 polymer ?
#
loop_
_entity_poly.entity_id
_entity_poly.type
_entity_poly.pdbx_seq_one_letter_code
_entity_poly.pdbx_strand_id
1 'polypeptide(L)'
;MTENERECVTLSLSSQRQCPQCRAAVPKEGTCLLTNHILKSLAEKEAEKLRKGHGKDTEGADRLCPEHEEKLKLFCVTDQQLACIICRDGERHEGHKFKPIKEAATSLRKELETFVQHVSDDICALESPASTQREEITKTKRKSQQLMTQICRQFRESPDF
;
A
#
# COMPACT_ATOMS: atom_id res chain seq x y z
N MET A 1 -7.25 -18.97 2.39
CA MET A 1 -7.93 -18.23 3.45
C MET A 1 -9.11 -19.05 3.93
N THR A 2 -9.04 -19.58 5.14
CA THR A 2 -10.11 -20.36 5.77
C THR A 2 -11.24 -19.43 6.23
N GLU A 3 -12.46 -19.95 6.40
CA GLU A 3 -13.62 -19.17 6.90
C GLU A 3 -13.32 -18.47 8.24
N ASN A 4 -12.54 -19.14 9.09
CA ASN A 4 -12.12 -18.65 10.40
C ASN A 4 -11.24 -17.39 10.33
N GLU A 5 -10.44 -17.23 9.27
CA GLU A 5 -9.59 -16.05 9.06
C GLU A 5 -10.41 -14.82 8.64
N ARG A 6 -11.55 -15.01 7.95
CA ARG A 6 -12.43 -13.92 7.50
C ARG A 6 -13.26 -13.32 8.64
N GLU A 7 -13.75 -14.17 9.55
CA GLU A 7 -14.48 -13.71 10.74
C GLU A 7 -13.56 -12.92 11.67
N CYS A 8 -12.31 -13.37 11.84
CA CYS A 8 -11.33 -12.70 12.70
C CYS A 8 -10.99 -11.28 12.23
N VAL A 9 -10.83 -11.07 10.91
CA VAL A 9 -10.56 -9.74 10.33
C VAL A 9 -11.76 -8.80 10.52
N THR A 10 -12.98 -9.32 10.37
CA THR A 10 -14.22 -8.53 10.54
C THR A 10 -14.42 -8.10 12.00
N LEU A 11 -14.14 -9.00 12.96
CA LEU A 11 -14.25 -8.73 14.40
C LEU A 11 -13.15 -7.79 14.92
N SER A 12 -11.95 -7.85 14.34
CA SER A 12 -10.84 -6.95 14.68
C SER A 12 -11.10 -5.51 14.20
N LEU A 13 -11.66 -5.36 13.00
CA LEU A 13 -12.05 -4.06 12.43
C LEU A 13 -13.20 -3.40 13.19
N SER A 14 -14.15 -4.18 13.73
CA SER A 14 -15.28 -3.66 14.51
C SER A 14 -14.91 -3.24 15.93
N SER A 15 -13.91 -3.87 16.55
CA SER A 15 -13.56 -3.65 17.96
C SER A 15 -12.38 -2.69 18.18
N GLN A 16 -11.36 -2.69 17.31
CA GLN A 16 -10.13 -1.91 17.52
C GLN A 16 -9.77 -0.95 16.39
N ARG A 17 -10.52 -0.93 15.28
CA ARG A 17 -10.31 0.00 14.14
C ARG A 17 -8.83 0.12 13.76
N GLN A 18 -8.13 -1.01 13.74
CA GLN A 18 -6.71 -1.08 13.44
C GLN A 18 -6.49 -2.12 12.35
N CYS A 19 -5.49 -1.89 11.51
CA CYS A 19 -5.03 -2.91 10.57
C CYS A 19 -4.52 -4.13 11.38
N PRO A 20 -5.03 -5.35 11.16
CA PRO A 20 -4.57 -6.52 11.92
C PRO A 20 -3.10 -6.88 11.65
N GLN A 21 -2.53 -6.39 10.55
CA GLN A 21 -1.15 -6.66 10.15
C GLN A 21 -0.17 -5.63 10.69
N CYS A 22 -0.43 -4.33 10.47
CA CYS A 22 0.49 -3.25 10.88
C CYS A 22 0.02 -2.44 12.09
N ARG A 23 -1.19 -2.71 12.61
CA ARG A 23 -1.83 -2.03 13.76
C ARG A 23 -2.04 -0.53 13.59
N ALA A 24 -1.85 0.01 12.40
CA ALA A 24 -2.16 1.39 12.08
C ALA A 24 -3.66 1.67 12.29
N ALA A 25 -3.98 2.84 12.86
CA ALA A 25 -5.35 3.26 13.07
C ALA A 25 -6.07 3.47 11.73
N VAL A 26 -7.30 2.96 11.64
CA VAL A 26 -8.20 3.17 10.50
C VAL A 26 -9.09 4.37 10.85
N PRO A 27 -9.10 5.45 10.05
CA PRO A 27 -9.92 6.63 10.32
C PRO A 27 -11.41 6.30 10.46
N LYS A 28 -12.11 7.09 11.29
CA LYS A 28 -13.53 6.86 11.66
C LYS A 28 -14.50 7.27 10.54
N GLU A 29 -14.18 8.24 9.70
CA GLU A 29 -15.06 8.65 8.61
C GLU A 29 -15.11 7.54 7.54
N GLY A 30 -16.33 7.08 7.22
CA GLY A 30 -16.66 5.86 6.47
C GLY A 30 -16.26 5.82 4.99
N THR A 31 -14.99 6.11 4.67
CA THR A 31 -14.46 6.11 3.30
C THR A 31 -13.01 5.61 3.20
N CYS A 32 -12.34 5.28 4.32
CA CYS A 32 -10.89 5.03 4.31
C CYS A 32 -10.46 3.58 4.10
N LEU A 33 -11.39 2.63 3.90
CA LEU A 33 -11.01 1.36 3.28
C LEU A 33 -10.98 1.59 1.77
N LEU A 34 -9.77 1.74 1.22
CA LEU A 34 -9.61 1.84 -0.23
C LEU A 34 -10.33 0.65 -0.88
N THR A 35 -11.22 0.97 -1.81
CA THR A 35 -11.89 -0.06 -2.62
C THR A 35 -10.82 -0.83 -3.37
N ASN A 36 -10.77 -2.14 -3.19
CA ASN A 36 -9.92 -2.97 -4.04
C ASN A 36 -10.49 -2.91 -5.47
N HIS A 37 -9.89 -2.08 -6.31
CA HIS A 37 -10.35 -1.81 -7.67
C HIS A 37 -10.31 -3.04 -8.56
N ILE A 38 -9.42 -4.00 -8.29
CA ILE A 38 -9.36 -5.27 -9.02
C ILE A 38 -10.60 -6.09 -8.68
N LEU A 39 -10.90 -6.28 -7.40
CA LEU A 39 -12.10 -7.01 -6.95
C LEU A 39 -13.39 -6.31 -7.43
N LYS A 40 -13.44 -4.98 -7.34
CA LYS A 40 -14.56 -4.19 -7.86
C LYS A 40 -14.72 -4.38 -9.37
N SER A 41 -13.65 -4.29 -10.14
CA SER A 41 -13.70 -4.48 -11.59
C SER A 41 -14.14 -5.90 -11.97
N LEU A 42 -13.69 -6.92 -11.24
CA LEU A 42 -14.12 -8.30 -11.44
C LEU A 42 -15.61 -8.47 -11.12
N ALA A 43 -16.09 -7.90 -10.02
CA ALA A 43 -17.49 -7.94 -9.64
C ALA A 43 -18.38 -7.17 -10.64
N GLU A 44 -17.96 -5.99 -11.09
CA GLU A 44 -18.65 -5.19 -12.11
C GLU A 44 -18.71 -5.94 -13.45
N LYS A 45 -17.60 -6.56 -13.88
CA LYS A 45 -17.55 -7.36 -15.11
C LYS A 45 -18.51 -8.55 -15.04
N GLU A 46 -18.63 -9.20 -13.88
CA GLU A 46 -19.56 -10.31 -13.71
C GLU A 46 -21.02 -9.85 -13.66
N ALA A 47 -21.29 -8.75 -12.95
CA ALA A 47 -22.60 -8.10 -12.94
C ALA A 47 -23.03 -7.66 -14.35
N GLU A 48 -22.11 -7.14 -15.16
CA GLU A 48 -22.39 -6.71 -16.53
C GLU A 48 -22.70 -7.89 -17.45
N LYS A 49 -22.03 -9.04 -17.29
CA LYS A 49 -22.40 -10.27 -18.01
C LYS A 49 -23.83 -10.71 -17.70
N LEU A 50 -24.28 -10.56 -16.46
CA LEU A 50 -25.66 -10.84 -16.05
C LEU A 50 -26.66 -9.81 -16.61
N ARG A 51 -26.20 -8.61 -16.97
CA ARG A 51 -27.00 -7.50 -17.52
C ARG A 51 -27.03 -7.45 -19.04
N LYS A 52 -26.34 -8.36 -19.75
CA LYS A 52 -26.34 -8.44 -21.24
C LYS A 52 -27.73 -8.85 -21.79
N GLY A 53 -28.63 -7.88 -21.76
CA GLY A 53 -29.86 -7.80 -22.54
C GLY A 53 -30.14 -6.39 -23.05
N HIS A 54 -29.40 -5.36 -22.60
CA HIS A 54 -29.55 -3.99 -23.12
C HIS A 54 -28.18 -3.38 -23.36
N GLY A 55 -27.84 -3.20 -24.64
CA GLY A 55 -26.61 -2.53 -25.05
C GLY A 55 -26.61 -1.07 -24.60
N LYS A 56 -25.49 -0.65 -24.02
CA LYS A 56 -25.00 0.73 -24.16
C LYS A 56 -23.51 0.73 -23.87
N ASP A 57 -22.74 1.20 -24.83
CA ASP A 57 -21.35 1.59 -24.65
C ASP A 57 -21.27 2.59 -23.50
N THR A 58 -20.86 2.11 -22.33
CA THR A 58 -20.51 2.98 -21.20
C THR A 58 -19.03 3.25 -21.30
N GLU A 59 -18.66 4.17 -22.19
CA GLU A 59 -17.38 4.87 -22.11
C GLU A 59 -17.32 5.68 -20.80
N GLY A 60 -17.06 4.98 -19.70
CA GLY A 60 -16.98 5.54 -18.35
C GLY A 60 -18.33 6.02 -17.82
N ALA A 61 -18.66 5.64 -16.60
CA ALA A 61 -19.58 6.48 -15.83
C ALA A 61 -18.93 7.87 -15.74
N ASP A 62 -19.40 8.82 -16.54
CA ASP A 62 -18.94 10.22 -16.52
C ASP A 62 -19.03 10.70 -15.07
N ARG A 63 -17.87 10.87 -14.43
CA ARG A 63 -17.85 11.38 -13.05
C ARG A 63 -18.19 12.86 -13.10
N LEU A 64 -19.35 13.21 -12.55
CA LEU A 64 -19.80 14.58 -12.44
C LEU A 64 -19.28 15.20 -11.13
N CYS A 65 -19.03 16.51 -11.18
CA CYS A 65 -18.76 17.31 -10.01
C CYS A 65 -20.02 17.36 -9.14
N PRO A 66 -19.94 17.09 -7.83
CA PRO A 66 -21.11 17.08 -6.96
C PRO A 66 -21.71 18.47 -6.73
N GLU A 67 -20.91 19.52 -6.88
CA GLU A 67 -21.34 20.92 -6.66
C GLU A 67 -21.96 21.52 -7.93
N HIS A 68 -21.48 21.12 -9.10
CA HIS A 68 -21.78 21.81 -10.37
C HIS A 68 -22.46 20.92 -11.40
N GLU A 69 -22.59 19.61 -11.12
CA GLU A 69 -23.09 18.59 -12.05
C GLU A 69 -22.33 18.52 -13.38
N GLU A 70 -21.15 19.14 -13.45
CA GLU A 70 -20.30 19.22 -14.63
C GLU A 70 -19.27 18.10 -14.69
N LYS A 71 -18.90 17.67 -15.91
CA LYS A 71 -17.92 16.58 -16.08
C LYS A 71 -16.57 16.95 -15.46
N LEU A 72 -16.04 16.06 -14.62
CA LEU A 72 -14.69 16.17 -14.08
C LEU A 72 -13.66 15.82 -15.17
N LYS A 73 -13.04 16.84 -15.76
CA LYS A 73 -12.05 16.69 -16.84
C LYS A 73 -10.67 17.23 -16.47
N LEU A 74 -10.56 17.93 -15.34
CA LEU A 74 -9.35 18.57 -14.86
C LEU A 74 -8.86 17.91 -13.58
N PHE A 75 -7.57 18.06 -13.31
CA PHE A 75 -6.91 17.70 -12.06
C PHE A 75 -6.24 18.95 -11.50
N CYS A 76 -6.62 19.34 -10.29
CA CYS A 76 -5.94 20.36 -9.51
C CYS A 76 -4.64 19.77 -8.95
N VAL A 77 -3.50 20.28 -9.40
CA VAL A 77 -2.18 19.80 -8.96
C VAL A 77 -1.90 20.20 -7.52
N THR A 78 -2.39 21.37 -7.09
CA THR A 78 -2.19 21.88 -5.73
C THR A 78 -2.90 21.00 -4.69
N ASP A 79 -4.18 20.70 -4.92
CA ASP A 79 -5.01 19.97 -3.95
C ASP A 79 -5.01 18.45 -4.18
N GLN A 80 -4.43 18.00 -5.30
CA GLN A 80 -4.45 16.60 -5.76
C GLN A 80 -5.87 16.04 -5.93
N GLN A 81 -6.77 16.83 -6.51
CA GLN A 81 -8.19 16.49 -6.67
C GLN A 81 -8.69 16.67 -8.10
N LEU A 82 -9.74 15.93 -8.46
CA LEU A 82 -10.45 16.14 -9.71
C LEU A 82 -11.34 17.39 -9.63
N ALA A 83 -11.39 18.14 -10.72
CA ALA A 83 -12.17 19.37 -10.83
C ALA A 83 -12.90 19.44 -12.18
N CYS A 84 -14.06 20.12 -12.19
CA CYS A 84 -14.71 20.54 -13.42
C CYS A 84 -14.20 21.92 -13.83
N ILE A 85 -14.67 22.42 -14.98
CA ILE A 85 -14.29 23.74 -15.49
C ILE A 85 -14.76 24.89 -14.59
N ILE A 86 -15.90 24.73 -13.90
CA ILE A 86 -16.44 25.76 -13.00
C ILE A 86 -15.60 25.83 -11.73
N CYS A 87 -15.24 24.67 -11.15
CA CYS A 87 -14.32 24.61 -10.01
C CYS A 87 -13.01 25.36 -10.27
N ARG A 88 -12.44 25.23 -11.48
CA ARG A 88 -11.16 25.87 -11.84
C ARG A 88 -11.20 27.39 -11.68
N ASP A 89 -12.32 28.01 -12.07
CA ASP A 89 -12.48 29.46 -12.09
C ASP A 89 -13.17 29.99 -10.82
N GLY A 90 -13.52 29.10 -9.88
CA GLY A 90 -14.11 29.45 -8.60
C GLY A 90 -13.09 29.82 -7.53
N GLU A 91 -13.53 30.60 -6.54
CA GLU A 91 -12.70 31.10 -5.41
C GLU A 91 -11.95 29.98 -4.68
N ARG A 92 -12.56 28.78 -4.58
CA ARG A 92 -11.96 27.61 -3.92
C ARG A 92 -10.61 27.19 -4.52
N HIS A 93 -10.40 27.43 -5.81
CA HIS A 93 -9.17 27.06 -6.50
C HIS A 93 -8.45 28.28 -7.11
N GLU A 94 -8.70 29.47 -6.56
CA GLU A 94 -8.03 30.68 -7.00
C GLU A 94 -6.51 30.54 -6.89
N GLY A 95 -5.80 30.78 -8.00
CA GLY A 95 -4.34 30.65 -8.06
C GLY A 95 -3.80 29.20 -8.15
N HIS A 96 -4.66 28.18 -8.18
CA HIS A 96 -4.22 26.79 -8.27
C HIS A 96 -3.85 26.38 -9.71
N LYS A 97 -2.97 25.38 -9.83
CA LYS A 97 -2.53 24.86 -11.14
C LYS A 97 -3.36 23.66 -11.54
N PHE A 98 -3.74 23.61 -12.81
CA PHE A 98 -4.57 22.55 -13.37
C PHE A 98 -3.90 21.86 -14.55
N LYS A 99 -4.21 20.57 -14.71
CA LYS A 99 -3.87 19.77 -15.89
C LYS A 99 -5.08 18.95 -16.33
N PRO A 100 -5.23 18.62 -17.63
CA PRO A 100 -6.16 17.59 -18.08
C PRO A 100 -5.88 16.26 -17.36
N ILE A 101 -6.93 15.49 -17.05
CA ILE A 101 -6.79 14.21 -16.33
C ILE A 101 -5.80 13.26 -17.01
N LYS A 102 -5.82 13.17 -18.34
CA LYS A 102 -4.92 12.27 -19.07
C LYS A 102 -3.44 12.64 -18.87
N GLU A 103 -3.12 13.94 -18.84
CA GLU A 103 -1.76 14.43 -18.61
C GLU A 103 -1.32 14.31 -17.15
N ALA A 104 -2.24 14.56 -16.21
CA ALA A 104 -1.98 14.33 -14.80
C ALA A 104 -1.71 12.84 -14.54
N ALA A 105 -2.51 11.95 -15.14
CA ALA A 105 -2.38 10.51 -14.98
C ALA A 105 -1.03 9.99 -15.52
N THR A 106 -0.57 10.47 -16.68
CA THR A 106 0.75 10.07 -17.21
C THR A 106 1.88 10.57 -16.32
N SER A 107 1.80 11.82 -15.85
CA SER A 107 2.80 12.41 -14.95
C SER A 107 2.89 11.66 -13.62
N LEU A 108 1.75 11.42 -12.97
CA LEU A 108 1.66 10.72 -11.69
C LEU A 108 2.11 9.26 -11.79
N ARG A 109 1.80 8.57 -12.89
CA ARG A 109 2.30 7.20 -13.12
C ARG A 109 3.82 7.17 -13.19
N LYS A 110 4.42 8.09 -13.93
CA LYS A 110 5.88 8.17 -14.02
C LYS A 110 6.53 8.45 -12.67
N GLU A 111 5.97 9.39 -11.90
CA GLU A 111 6.45 9.71 -10.55
C GLU A 111 6.36 8.49 -9.63
N LEU A 112 5.22 7.77 -9.66
CA LEU A 112 5.02 6.55 -8.90
C LEU A 112 6.01 5.45 -9.31
N GLU A 113 6.23 5.24 -10.62
CA GLU A 113 7.22 4.28 -11.14
C GLU A 113 8.62 4.61 -10.63
N THR A 114 9.03 5.89 -10.66
CA THR A 114 10.33 6.30 -10.13
C THR A 114 10.45 6.08 -8.62
N PHE A 115 9.38 6.34 -7.87
CA PHE A 115 9.36 6.11 -6.43
C PHE A 115 9.45 4.61 -6.09
N VAL A 116 8.70 3.77 -6.80
CA VAL A 116 8.75 2.30 -6.64
C VAL A 116 10.15 1.77 -6.94
N GLN A 117 10.81 2.28 -7.98
CA GLN A 117 12.18 1.87 -8.29
C GLN A 117 13.14 2.24 -7.16
N HIS A 118 13.08 3.49 -6.67
CA HIS A 118 13.92 3.95 -5.56
C HIS A 118 13.75 3.10 -4.31
N VAL A 119 12.50 2.83 -3.90
CA VAL A 119 12.23 1.98 -2.73
C VAL A 119 12.74 0.55 -2.94
N SER A 120 12.67 0.03 -4.16
CA SER A 120 13.20 -1.30 -4.48
C SER A 120 14.74 -1.34 -4.38
N ASP A 121 15.40 -0.28 -4.83
CA ASP A 121 16.86 -0.13 -4.73
C ASP A 121 17.30 0.00 -3.25
N ASP A 122 16.57 0.79 -2.45
CA ASP A 122 16.80 0.92 -1.01
C ASP A 122 16.67 -0.44 -0.28
N ILE A 123 15.64 -1.23 -0.62
CA ILE A 123 15.46 -2.58 -0.06
C ILE A 123 16.67 -3.45 -0.40
N CYS A 124 17.09 -3.48 -1.68
CA CYS A 124 18.25 -4.25 -2.11
C CYS A 124 19.53 -3.83 -1.36
N ALA A 125 19.73 -2.52 -1.19
CA ALA A 125 20.89 -1.97 -0.48
C ALA A 125 20.91 -2.37 1.00
N LEU A 126 19.75 -2.56 1.63
CA LEU A 126 19.63 -3.00 3.03
C LEU A 126 19.74 -4.52 3.20
N GLU A 127 19.37 -5.32 2.21
CA GLU A 127 19.40 -6.78 2.31
C GLU A 127 20.83 -7.36 2.41
N SER A 128 21.78 -6.80 1.66
CA SER A 128 23.19 -7.22 1.67
C SER A 128 23.89 -7.04 3.02
N PRO A 129 23.87 -5.87 3.68
CA PRO A 129 24.45 -5.72 5.01
C PRO A 129 23.68 -6.55 6.05
N ALA A 130 22.35 -6.68 5.93
CA ALA A 130 21.56 -7.49 6.85
C ALA A 130 21.92 -8.99 6.77
N SER A 131 22.20 -9.53 5.59
CA SER A 131 22.66 -10.92 5.44
C SER A 131 24.06 -11.13 6.02
N THR A 132 24.98 -10.21 5.74
CA THR A 132 26.34 -10.21 6.29
C THR A 132 26.33 -10.16 7.82
N GLN A 133 25.49 -9.29 8.39
CA GLN A 133 25.33 -9.19 9.84
C GLN A 133 24.83 -10.51 10.45
N ARG A 134 23.83 -11.16 9.82
CA ARG A 134 23.32 -12.46 10.28
C ARG A 134 24.41 -13.55 10.27
N GLU A 135 25.26 -13.56 9.25
CA GLU A 135 26.37 -14.51 9.16
C GLU A 135 27.40 -14.28 10.28
N GLU A 136 27.83 -13.04 10.49
CA GLU A 136 28.81 -12.72 11.54
C GLU A 136 28.27 -12.98 12.95
N ILE A 137 26.97 -12.75 13.21
CA ILE A 137 26.31 -13.15 14.46
C ILE A 137 26.41 -14.67 14.66
N THR A 138 26.09 -15.44 13.61
CA THR A 138 26.10 -16.91 13.67
C THR A 138 27.50 -17.46 13.91
N LYS A 139 28.50 -16.90 13.23
CA LYS A 139 29.91 -17.24 13.37
C LYS A 139 30.43 -16.92 14.77
N THR A 140 30.10 -15.75 15.31
CA THR A 140 30.47 -15.34 16.67
C THR A 140 29.85 -16.28 17.71
N LYS A 141 28.57 -16.64 17.54
CA LYS A 141 27.88 -17.60 18.41
C LYS A 141 28.56 -18.97 18.40
N ARG A 142 28.95 -19.48 17.22
CA ARG A 142 29.65 -20.76 17.09
C ARG A 142 31.01 -20.74 17.79
N LYS A 143 31.81 -19.67 17.58
CA LYS A 143 33.12 -19.50 18.23
C LYS A 143 32.99 -19.49 19.76
N SER A 144 32.01 -18.76 20.29
CA SER A 144 31.73 -18.72 21.73
C SER A 144 31.40 -20.11 22.30
N GLN A 145 30.54 -20.88 21.63
CA GLN A 145 30.21 -22.25 22.04
C GLN A 145 31.43 -23.19 21.99
N GLN A 146 32.27 -23.08 20.97
CA GLN A 146 33.50 -23.86 20.85
C GLN A 146 34.47 -23.54 21.99
N LEU A 147 34.67 -22.25 22.29
CA LEU A 147 35.53 -21.81 23.38
C LEU A 147 35.01 -22.31 24.74
N MET A 148 33.71 -22.17 25.02
CA MET A 148 33.11 -22.73 26.23
C MET A 148 33.33 -24.24 26.34
N THR A 149 33.14 -24.97 25.25
CA THR A 149 33.35 -26.43 25.24
C THR A 149 34.80 -26.78 25.53
N GLN A 150 35.75 -26.03 24.95
CA GLN A 150 37.18 -26.23 25.19
C GLN A 150 37.58 -25.93 26.64
N ILE A 151 37.08 -24.83 27.21
CA ILE A 151 37.30 -24.46 28.61
C ILE A 151 36.74 -25.56 29.52
N CYS A 152 35.48 -25.96 29.32
CA CYS A 152 34.84 -27.04 30.09
C CYS A 152 35.58 -28.38 29.99
N ARG A 153 36.25 -28.66 28.86
CA ARG A 153 37.07 -29.85 28.68
C ARG A 153 38.37 -29.76 29.48
N GLN A 154 39.09 -28.64 29.38
CA GLN A 154 40.34 -28.42 30.11
C GLN A 154 40.15 -28.53 31.63
N PHE A 155 39.07 -27.97 32.18
CA PHE A 155 38.76 -28.09 33.61
C PHE A 155 38.40 -29.52 34.05
N ARG A 156 37.94 -30.40 33.15
CA ARG A 156 37.69 -31.82 33.48
C ARG A 156 38.96 -32.68 33.41
N GLU A 157 39.89 -32.31 32.53
CA GLU A 157 41.15 -33.05 32.29
C GLU A 157 42.26 -32.69 33.27
N SER A 158 42.10 -31.65 34.10
CA SER A 158 42.94 -31.37 35.27
C SER A 158 42.14 -31.56 36.57
N PRO A 159 41.91 -32.81 37.01
CA PRO A 159 41.26 -33.12 38.29
C PRO A 159 42.18 -32.94 39.51
N ASP A 160 43.47 -32.61 39.33
CA ASP A 160 44.42 -32.44 40.43
C ASP A 160 44.32 -31.04 41.06
N PHE A 161 43.19 -30.82 41.76
CA PHE A 161 43.03 -30.00 42.96
C PHE A 161 41.87 -30.55 43.80
#